data_AF-A0A0N4Y0X9-F1
#
_entry.id   AF-A0A0N4Y0X9-F1
#
_cell.length_a   1.000
_cell.length_b   1.000
_cell.length_c   1.000
_cell.angle_alpha   90.00
_cell.angle_beta   90.00
_cell.angle_gamma   90.00
#
_symmetry.space_group_name_H-M   'P 1'
#
loop_
_entity.id
_entity.type
_entity.pdbx_description
1 polymer ?
#
loop_
_entity_poly.entity_id
_entity_poly.type
_entity_poly.pdbx_seq_one_letter_code
_entity_poly.pdbx_strand_id
1 'polypeptide(L)'
;MKLVAFFLLFAMAITCLDAWRKCKDTHFGKPFMLPKNITDAMRKNEKAAALMRKIFSVIMYTHIDSYGENVYVADIIDFFSRDGISLKISGDLTDVKEMTPEEQEEYRCDTILE
;
A
#
# COMPACT_ATOMS: atom_id res chain seq x y z
N MET A 1 -19.44 39.35 -5.70
CA MET A 1 -18.37 38.57 -5.04
C MET A 1 -18.89 37.28 -4.37
N LYS A 2 -19.78 36.50 -5.02
CA LYS A 2 -20.28 35.21 -4.47
C LYS A 2 -19.76 33.97 -5.20
N LEU A 3 -19.07 34.14 -6.32
CA LEU A 3 -18.55 33.04 -7.16
C LEU A 3 -17.25 32.43 -6.63
N VAL A 4 -16.38 33.21 -6.00
CA VAL A 4 -15.06 32.74 -5.53
C VAL A 4 -15.17 31.73 -4.39
N ALA A 5 -16.16 31.89 -3.50
CA ALA A 5 -16.40 30.95 -2.40
C ALA A 5 -16.88 29.57 -2.88
N PHE A 6 -17.61 29.51 -4.00
CA PHE A 6 -18.07 28.26 -4.58
C PHE A 6 -16.92 27.44 -5.20
N PHE A 7 -15.95 28.11 -5.85
CA PHE A 7 -14.78 27.42 -6.42
C PHE A 7 -13.86 26.83 -5.34
N LEU A 8 -13.71 27.49 -4.19
CA LEU A 8 -12.89 26.98 -3.07
C LEU A 8 -13.51 25.74 -2.41
N LEU A 9 -14.84 25.69 -2.27
CA LEU A 9 -15.54 24.51 -1.76
C LEU A 9 -15.44 23.31 -2.72
N PHE A 10 -15.48 23.57 -4.03
CA PHE A 10 -15.32 22.52 -5.04
C PHE A 10 -13.90 21.96 -5.08
N ALA A 11 -12.88 22.81 -4.91
CA ALA A 11 -11.48 22.38 -4.86
C ALA A 11 -11.19 21.47 -3.65
N MET A 12 -11.73 21.79 -2.47
CA MET A 12 -11.60 20.93 -1.29
C MET A 12 -12.35 19.59 -1.43
N ALA A 13 -13.51 19.59 -2.09
CA ALA A 13 -14.25 18.37 -2.35
C ALA A 13 -13.50 17.43 -3.32
N ILE A 14 -12.83 17.98 -4.35
CA ILE A 14 -12.01 17.21 -5.29
C ILE A 14 -10.80 16.59 -4.57
N THR A 15 -10.09 17.35 -3.73
CA THR A 15 -8.94 16.81 -3.00
C THR A 15 -9.31 15.72 -1.98
N CYS A 16 -10.50 15.81 -1.36
CA CYS A 16 -11.00 14.73 -0.50
C CYS A 16 -11.42 13.50 -1.31
N LEU A 17 -12.05 13.67 -2.48
CA LEU A 17 -12.39 12.54 -3.37
C LEU A 17 -11.14 11.86 -3.95
N ASP A 18 -10.09 12.61 -4.24
CA ASP A 18 -8.83 12.11 -4.79
C ASP A 18 -8.09 11.21 -3.78
N ALA A 19 -8.07 11.58 -2.49
CA ALA A 19 -7.54 10.72 -1.42
C ALA A 19 -8.34 9.41 -1.26
N TRP A 20 -9.66 9.47 -1.40
CA TRP A 20 -10.54 8.29 -1.35
C TRP A 20 -10.39 7.36 -2.55
N ARG A 21 -9.88 7.86 -3.68
CA ARG A 21 -9.79 7.09 -4.93
C ARG A 21 -8.48 6.36 -5.11
N LYS A 22 -7.46 6.68 -4.30
CA LYS A 22 -6.11 6.15 -4.50
C LYS A 22 -6.00 4.66 -4.20
N CYS A 23 -6.66 4.22 -3.13
CA CYS A 23 -6.50 2.88 -2.57
C CYS A 23 -7.79 2.09 -2.73
N LYS A 24 -7.69 0.93 -3.38
CA LYS A 24 -8.85 0.12 -3.75
C LYS A 24 -9.22 -0.87 -2.66
N ASP A 25 -8.24 -1.61 -2.16
CA ASP A 25 -8.42 -2.59 -1.09
C ASP A 25 -7.13 -2.76 -0.29
N THR A 26 -7.28 -2.80 1.04
CA THR A 26 -6.20 -3.02 1.99
C THR A 26 -6.48 -4.30 2.77
N HIS A 27 -5.47 -5.16 2.87
CA HIS A 27 -5.55 -6.43 3.60
C HIS A 27 -4.45 -6.51 4.64
N PHE A 28 -4.79 -7.07 5.79
CA PHE A 28 -3.86 -7.29 6.87
C PHE A 28 -3.89 -8.76 7.30
N GLY A 29 -2.73 -9.39 7.47
CA GLY A 29 -2.69 -10.76 7.94
C GLY A 29 -1.32 -11.41 7.94
N LYS A 30 -1.35 -12.73 8.07
CA LYS A 30 -0.17 -13.60 7.97
C LYS A 30 -0.01 -14.08 6.53
N PRO A 31 1.20 -14.48 6.12
CA PRO A 31 1.44 -15.04 4.79
C PRO A 31 0.43 -16.09 4.33
N PHE A 32 -0.06 -16.95 5.22
CA PHE A 32 -1.01 -18.02 4.86
C PHE A 32 -2.47 -17.55 4.72
N MET A 33 -2.78 -16.32 5.13
CA MET A 33 -4.13 -15.73 5.04
C MET A 33 -4.32 -14.89 3.77
N LEU A 34 -3.23 -14.58 3.06
CA LEU A 34 -3.27 -13.71 1.89
C LEU A 34 -3.33 -14.53 0.59
N PRO A 35 -3.78 -13.92 -0.53
CA PRO A 35 -3.76 -14.58 -1.83
C PRO A 35 -2.37 -15.13 -2.20
N LYS A 36 -2.35 -16.37 -2.73
CA LYS A 36 -1.11 -17.08 -3.03
C LYS A 36 -0.24 -16.34 -4.05
N ASN A 37 -0.85 -15.79 -5.10
CA ASN A 37 -0.15 -15.03 -6.14
C ASN A 37 0.59 -13.80 -5.58
N ILE A 38 -0.05 -13.05 -4.69
CA ILE A 38 0.53 -11.87 -4.03
C ILE A 38 1.69 -12.27 -3.12
N THR A 39 1.49 -13.31 -2.31
CA THR A 39 2.54 -13.80 -1.40
C THR A 39 3.73 -14.40 -2.15
N ASP A 40 3.49 -15.06 -3.28
CA ASP A 40 4.55 -15.56 -4.15
C ASP A 40 5.30 -14.40 -4.83
N ALA A 41 4.63 -13.30 -5.19
CA ALA A 41 5.29 -12.09 -5.66
C ALA A 41 6.20 -11.47 -4.58
N MET A 42 5.69 -11.27 -3.35
CA MET A 42 6.50 -10.76 -2.23
C MET A 42 7.76 -11.59 -1.98
N ARG A 43 7.65 -12.93 -2.08
CA ARG A 43 8.77 -13.87 -1.88
C ARG A 43 9.88 -13.78 -2.92
N LYS A 44 9.67 -13.09 -4.05
CA LYS A 44 10.74 -12.80 -5.02
C LYS A 44 11.81 -11.89 -4.41
N ASN A 45 11.46 -11.09 -3.40
CA ASN A 45 12.41 -10.31 -2.62
C ASN A 45 12.93 -11.14 -1.42
N GLU A 46 14.25 -11.29 -1.30
CA GLU A 46 14.87 -12.14 -0.28
C GLU A 46 14.61 -11.67 1.17
N LYS A 47 14.64 -10.35 1.41
CA LYS A 47 14.37 -9.76 2.74
C LYS A 47 12.91 -10.02 3.14
N ALA A 48 11.98 -9.81 2.22
CA ALA A 48 10.57 -10.12 2.42
C ALA A 48 10.35 -11.60 2.71
N ALA A 49 10.94 -12.49 1.92
CA ALA A 49 10.87 -13.93 2.13
C ALA A 49 11.42 -14.35 3.51
N ALA A 50 12.50 -13.71 3.98
CA ALA A 50 13.06 -13.93 5.31
C ALA A 50 12.12 -13.46 6.43
N LEU A 51 11.56 -12.25 6.31
CA LEU A 51 10.61 -11.70 7.27
C LEU A 51 9.34 -12.55 7.37
N MET A 52 8.76 -12.96 6.24
CA MET A 52 7.54 -13.78 6.18
C MET A 52 7.67 -15.17 6.84
N ARG A 53 8.89 -15.64 7.10
CA ARG A 53 9.13 -16.90 7.85
C ARG A 53 9.11 -16.70 9.37
N LYS A 54 9.20 -15.46 9.85
CA LYS A 54 9.22 -15.16 11.29
C LYS A 54 7.82 -15.28 11.87
N ILE A 55 7.72 -15.86 13.06
CA ILE A 55 6.44 -16.10 13.75
C ILE A 55 5.70 -14.78 14.02
N PHE A 56 6.44 -13.72 14.35
CA PHE A 56 5.89 -12.41 14.70
C PHE A 56 5.77 -11.45 13.51
N SER A 57 6.03 -11.92 12.28
CA SER A 57 5.83 -11.06 11.10
C SER A 57 4.35 -10.91 10.76
N VAL A 58 3.94 -9.72 10.38
CA VAL A 58 2.65 -9.44 9.75
C VAL A 58 2.87 -8.77 8.41
N ILE A 59 1.85 -8.87 7.56
CA ILE A 59 1.84 -8.25 6.25
C ILE A 59 0.59 -7.37 6.19
N MET A 60 0.80 -6.13 5.79
CA MET A 60 -0.25 -5.27 5.26
C MET A 60 0.02 -5.10 3.78
N TYR A 61 -0.99 -5.27 2.92
CA TYR A 61 -0.83 -4.88 1.53
C TYR A 61 -2.05 -4.14 1.02
N THR A 62 -1.81 -3.18 0.14
CA THR A 62 -2.82 -2.31 -0.44
C THR A 62 -2.73 -2.33 -1.95
N HIS A 63 -3.85 -2.54 -2.62
CA HIS A 63 -3.96 -2.34 -4.06
C HIS A 63 -4.23 -0.86 -4.36
N ILE A 64 -3.42 -0.30 -5.25
CA ILE A 64 -3.50 1.07 -5.72
C ILE A 64 -3.83 1.01 -7.21
N ASP A 65 -5.01 1.52 -7.55
CA ASP A 65 -5.59 1.46 -8.90
C ASP A 65 -6.18 2.85 -9.24
N SER A 66 -5.29 3.82 -9.43
CA SER A 66 -5.64 5.22 -9.64
C SER A 66 -4.55 5.97 -10.42
N TYR A 67 -4.94 7.08 -11.07
CA TYR A 67 -4.04 7.95 -11.84
C TYR A 67 -3.15 7.26 -12.89
N GLY A 68 -3.59 6.11 -13.43
CA GLY A 68 -2.83 5.34 -14.42
C GLY A 68 -1.80 4.38 -13.82
N GLU A 69 -1.73 4.29 -12.49
CA GLU A 69 -0.93 3.30 -11.80
C GLU A 69 -1.80 2.15 -11.31
N ASN A 70 -1.31 0.93 -11.54
CA ASN A 70 -1.89 -0.31 -11.02
C ASN A 70 -0.76 -1.08 -10.33
N VAL A 71 -0.68 -0.95 -9.01
CA VAL A 71 0.40 -1.52 -8.19
C VAL A 71 -0.13 -2.02 -6.86
N TYR A 72 0.54 -3.00 -6.28
CA TYR A 72 0.33 -3.40 -4.89
C TYR A 72 1.49 -2.89 -4.05
N VAL A 73 1.18 -2.25 -2.93
CA VAL A 73 2.15 -1.88 -1.91
C VAL A 73 2.04 -2.86 -0.76
N ALA A 74 3.16 -3.41 -0.30
CA ALA A 74 3.18 -4.43 0.74
C ALA A 74 4.19 -4.09 1.84
N ASP A 75 3.69 -3.86 3.04
CA ASP A 75 4.48 -3.68 4.26
C ASP A 75 4.59 -5.00 5.02
N ILE A 76 5.80 -5.45 5.26
CA ILE A 76 6.09 -6.69 5.98
C ILE A 76 6.90 -6.31 7.21
N ILE A 77 6.32 -6.50 8.40
CA ILE A 77 6.88 -6.00 9.66
C ILE A 77 7.03 -7.17 10.63
N ASP A 78 8.20 -7.32 11.24
CA ASP A 78 8.42 -8.17 12.40
C ASP A 78 8.32 -7.36 13.69
N PHE A 79 7.24 -7.54 14.43
CA PHE A 79 7.01 -6.78 15.67
C PHE A 79 8.05 -7.03 16.75
N PHE A 80 8.73 -8.19 16.72
CA PHE A 80 9.73 -8.51 17.74
C PHE A 80 11.04 -7.75 17.51
N SER A 81 11.58 -7.79 16.28
CA SER A 81 12.83 -7.09 15.97
C SER A 81 12.63 -5.61 15.58
N ARG A 82 11.39 -5.18 15.34
CA ARG A 82 11.05 -3.87 14.77
C ARG A 82 11.66 -3.63 13.38
N ASP A 83 12.04 -4.71 12.70
CA ASP A 83 12.47 -4.65 11.30
C ASP A 83 11.24 -4.72 10.40
N GLY A 84 11.34 -4.07 9.24
CA GLY A 84 10.34 -4.18 8.21
C GLY A 84 10.88 -3.84 6.83
N ILE A 85 10.07 -4.13 5.83
CA ILE A 85 10.31 -3.74 4.44
C ILE A 85 8.98 -3.36 3.80
N SER A 86 9.02 -2.37 2.94
CA SER A 86 7.91 -2.00 2.06
C SER A 86 8.27 -2.35 0.62
N LEU A 87 7.36 -3.00 -0.08
CA LEU A 87 7.53 -3.42 -1.47
C LEU A 87 6.51 -2.74 -2.37
N LYS A 88 6.95 -2.31 -3.55
CA LYS A 88 6.10 -1.97 -4.68
C LYS A 88 6.09 -3.16 -5.64
N ILE A 89 4.90 -3.66 -5.93
CA ILE A 89 4.65 -4.82 -6.79
C ILE A 89 3.80 -4.34 -7.96
N SER A 90 4.18 -4.66 -9.20
CA SER A 90 3.37 -4.29 -10.38
C SER A 90 2.01 -4.99 -10.36
N GLY A 91 0.99 -4.41 -10.99
CA GLY A 91 -0.37 -4.97 -11.02
C GLY A 91 -0.49 -6.36 -11.70
N ASP A 92 0.47 -6.72 -12.55
CA ASP A 92 0.61 -8.06 -13.15
C ASP A 92 1.47 -9.02 -12.30
N LEU A 93 1.96 -8.56 -11.14
CA LEU A 93 2.73 -9.31 -10.15
C LEU A 93 4.12 -9.78 -10.63
N THR A 94 4.64 -9.18 -11.70
CA THR A 94 5.92 -9.59 -12.31
C THR A 94 7.11 -8.88 -11.70
N ASP A 95 7.02 -7.56 -11.50
CA ASP A 95 8.07 -6.69 -10.96
C ASP A 95 7.86 -6.43 -9.46
N VAL A 96 8.93 -6.53 -8.67
CA VAL A 96 8.91 -6.38 -7.21
C VAL A 96 10.15 -5.62 -6.78
N LYS A 97 9.94 -4.44 -6.18
CA LYS A 97 11.02 -3.55 -5.74
C LYS A 97 10.82 -3.12 -4.29
N GLU A 98 11.91 -3.02 -3.56
CA GLU A 98 11.94 -2.39 -2.24
C GLU A 98 11.75 -0.88 -2.42
N MET A 99 10.87 -0.30 -1.61
CA MET A 99 10.52 1.11 -1.69
C MET A 99 11.43 1.95 -0.79
N THR A 100 11.75 3.15 -1.25
CA THR A 100 12.34 4.16 -0.36
C THR A 100 11.30 4.74 0.59
N PRO A 101 11.71 5.37 1.70
CA PRO A 101 10.77 6.06 2.60
C PRO A 101 9.92 7.13 1.90
N GLU A 102 10.49 7.82 0.91
CA GLU A 102 9.77 8.84 0.13
C GLU A 102 8.67 8.20 -0.74
N GLU A 103 8.95 7.07 -1.38
CA GLU A 103 7.94 6.31 -2.13
C GLU A 103 6.84 5.78 -1.21
N GLN A 104 7.19 5.33 0.00
CA GLN A 104 6.19 4.86 0.98
C GLN A 104 5.19 5.96 1.36
N GLU A 105 5.68 7.18 1.57
CA GLU A 105 4.83 8.33 1.88
C GLU A 105 3.91 8.68 0.70
N GLU A 106 4.42 8.61 -0.53
CA GLU A 106 3.61 8.84 -1.73
C GLU A 106 2.45 7.85 -1.79
N TYR A 107 2.69 6.57 -1.53
CA TYR A 107 1.67 5.53 -1.61
C TYR A 107 0.88 5.31 -0.31
N ARG A 108 1.06 6.17 0.69
CA ARG A 108 0.31 6.04 1.94
C ARG A 108 -1.19 6.20 1.66
N CYS A 109 -1.92 5.17 2.05
CA CYS A 109 -3.37 5.22 2.12
C CYS A 109 -3.75 5.75 3.49
N ASP A 110 -4.37 6.94 3.54
CA ASP A 110 -4.98 7.44 4.76
C ASP A 110 -6.12 6.48 5.12
N THR A 111 -5.82 5.53 6.00
CA THR A 111 -6.81 4.57 6.47
C THR A 111 -7.69 5.33 7.44
N ILE A 112 -8.84 5.83 6.98
CA ILE A 112 -9.90 6.22 7.90
C ILE A 112 -10.38 4.91 8.50
N LEU A 113 -9.96 4.63 9.73
CA LEU A 113 -10.56 3.60 10.56
C LEU A 113 -12.00 4.06 10.85
N GLU A 114 -12.94 3.70 9.97
CA GLU A 114 -14.38 3.77 10.24
C GLU A 114 -14.80 2.64 11.18
#